data_AF-A0A4R8CT58-F1
#
_entry.id   AF-A0A4R8CT58-F1
#
_cell.length_a   1.000
_cell.length_b   1.000
_cell.length_c   1.000
_cell.angle_alpha   90.00
_cell.angle_beta   90.00
_cell.angle_gamma   90.00
#
_symmetry.space_group_name_H-M   'P 1'
#
loop_
_entity.id
_entity.type
_entity.pdbx_description
1 polymer ?
#
loop_
_entity_poly.entity_id
_entity_poly.type
_entity_poly.pdbx_seq_one_letter_code
_entity_poly.pdbx_strand_id
1 'polypeptide(L)'
;MRTLAKIPGPDLTVVENDELRRYELLAAGTTVGTLDFRLLGRRRVLGHTEIAADQRGRGLGTALIKAALDDLVTTGVRVTNYCPAVERFLQSNPEYAVVLDPEHPPMPASRRQHAPLQQLVHVQHSRLRELAARSQDPNLDGFERRRTTDQFAAVAAQHAAAVADVLLTAARTSSGNDAAVLLHNLKQFEQALRVLKGRAYGDARFLNLSSAETWQQAERLLTEHESTEARIVSGLERLHGADQATDMARTLAQRQWSSPTRPHPNSPHAGVAGRLARQLWRIADSTWDELEGRGLPTEPAEPANQHSTFSHYLFGTADDPDPTDQDPEKR
;
A
#
# COMPACT_ATOMS: atom_id res chain seq x y z
N MET A 1 8.84 -26.09 -12.23
CA MET A 1 7.37 -26.05 -12.02
C MET A 1 6.83 -27.46 -11.85
N ARG A 2 5.91 -27.69 -10.90
CA ARG A 2 5.30 -29.02 -10.64
C ARG A 2 3.79 -28.94 -10.89
N THR A 3 3.24 -29.76 -11.77
CA THR A 3 1.79 -29.81 -12.03
C THR A 3 1.05 -30.48 -10.88
N LEU A 4 0.02 -29.82 -10.35
CA LEU A 4 -0.78 -30.28 -9.21
C LEU A 4 -2.11 -30.90 -9.63
N ALA A 5 -2.82 -30.26 -10.55
CA ALA A 5 -4.14 -30.70 -10.97
C ALA A 5 -4.47 -30.27 -12.40
N LYS A 6 -5.19 -31.12 -13.12
CA LYS A 6 -5.93 -30.75 -14.34
C LYS A 6 -7.39 -30.52 -13.96
N ILE A 7 -7.93 -29.36 -14.29
CA ILE A 7 -9.29 -28.97 -13.95
C ILE A 7 -10.18 -29.16 -15.20
N PRO A 8 -11.41 -29.70 -15.07
CA PRO A 8 -12.34 -29.79 -16.18
C PRO A 8 -12.66 -28.40 -16.77
N GLY A 9 -12.42 -28.20 -18.06
CA GLY A 9 -12.54 -26.91 -18.75
C GLY A 9 -11.51 -26.75 -19.87
N PRO A 10 -11.37 -25.55 -20.47
CA PRO A 10 -10.40 -25.29 -21.53
C PRO A 10 -8.97 -25.40 -21.01
N ASP A 11 -8.36 -26.59 -21.13
CA ASP A 11 -6.98 -26.93 -20.74
C ASP A 11 -6.49 -26.19 -19.49
N LEU A 12 -7.29 -26.26 -18.42
CA LEU A 12 -6.99 -25.60 -17.16
C LEU A 12 -6.06 -26.49 -16.32
N THR A 13 -4.90 -25.97 -15.96
CA THR A 13 -3.89 -26.69 -15.18
C THR A 13 -3.39 -25.84 -14.02
N VAL A 14 -3.33 -26.40 -12.83
CA VAL A 14 -2.66 -25.74 -11.69
C VAL A 14 -1.25 -26.27 -11.57
N VAL A 15 -0.29 -25.36 -11.51
CA VAL A 15 1.13 -25.67 -11.33
C VAL A 15 1.67 -24.93 -10.11
N GLU A 16 2.61 -25.56 -9.42
CA GLU A 16 3.44 -24.94 -8.41
C GLU A 16 4.71 -24.39 -9.07
N ASN A 17 4.92 -23.09 -8.91
CA ASN A 17 6.14 -22.40 -9.30
C ASN A 17 6.94 -22.05 -8.04
N ASP A 18 7.88 -22.92 -7.68
CA ASP A 18 8.68 -22.74 -6.47
C ASP A 18 9.69 -21.58 -6.57
N GLU A 19 10.16 -21.26 -7.78
CA GLU A 19 11.06 -20.13 -8.05
C GLU A 19 10.36 -18.80 -7.76
N LEU A 20 9.12 -18.66 -8.23
CA LEU A 20 8.30 -17.46 -8.02
C LEU A 20 7.43 -17.52 -6.76
N ARG A 21 7.58 -18.59 -5.95
CA ARG A 21 6.87 -18.82 -4.69
C ARG A 21 5.35 -18.64 -4.81
N ARG A 22 4.76 -19.24 -5.85
CA ARG A 22 3.33 -19.12 -6.14
C ARG A 22 2.76 -20.39 -6.77
N TYR A 23 1.47 -20.58 -6.59
CA TYR A 23 0.68 -21.49 -7.40
C TYR A 23 0.08 -20.71 -8.56
N GLU A 24 0.13 -21.27 -9.76
CA GLU A 24 -0.35 -20.64 -10.97
C GLU A 24 -1.46 -21.49 -11.58
N LEU A 25 -2.56 -20.86 -11.95
CA LEU A 25 -3.60 -21.44 -12.78
C LEU A 25 -3.33 -21.05 -14.22
N LEU A 26 -3.04 -22.03 -15.05
CA LEU A 26 -2.80 -21.90 -16.48
C LEU A 26 -4.07 -22.26 -17.26
N ALA A 27 -4.44 -21.45 -18.23
CA ALA A 27 -5.44 -21.76 -19.25
C ALA A 27 -4.77 -21.81 -20.61
N ALA A 28 -4.76 -22.97 -21.27
CA ALA A 28 -4.05 -23.18 -22.54
C ALA A 28 -2.58 -22.67 -22.50
N GLY A 29 -1.91 -22.85 -21.35
CA GLY A 29 -0.52 -22.41 -21.12
C GLY A 29 -0.33 -20.96 -20.67
N THR A 30 -1.40 -20.13 -20.61
CA THR A 30 -1.33 -18.75 -20.14
C THR A 30 -1.76 -18.63 -18.68
N THR A 31 -1.00 -17.92 -17.83
CA THR A 31 -1.36 -17.72 -16.42
C THR A 31 -2.58 -16.81 -16.29
N VAL A 32 -3.68 -17.35 -15.78
CA VAL A 32 -4.96 -16.65 -15.55
C VAL A 32 -5.27 -16.46 -14.08
N GLY A 33 -4.45 -17.00 -13.18
CA GLY A 33 -4.59 -16.82 -11.74
C GLY A 33 -3.35 -17.22 -10.96
N THR A 34 -3.16 -16.60 -9.79
CA THR A 34 -2.03 -16.86 -8.90
C THR A 34 -2.47 -16.95 -7.44
N LEU A 35 -1.77 -17.76 -6.66
CA LEU A 35 -1.84 -17.79 -5.19
C LEU A 35 -0.41 -17.76 -4.64
N ASP A 36 -0.04 -16.64 -4.02
CA ASP A 36 1.30 -16.44 -3.49
C ASP A 36 1.50 -17.15 -2.15
N PHE A 37 2.69 -17.70 -1.96
CA PHE A 37 3.12 -18.26 -0.69
C PHE A 37 4.52 -17.79 -0.30
N ARG A 38 4.85 -17.90 0.98
CA ARG A 38 6.22 -17.77 1.49
C ARG A 38 6.57 -19.00 2.30
N LEU A 39 7.85 -19.36 2.31
CA LEU A 39 8.36 -20.40 3.21
C LEU A 39 8.82 -19.77 4.51
N LEU A 40 8.35 -20.30 5.64
CA LEU A 40 8.82 -19.91 6.96
C LEU A 40 9.12 -21.19 7.76
N GLY A 41 10.40 -21.55 7.83
CA GLY A 41 10.81 -22.84 8.39
C GLY A 41 10.20 -24.01 7.60
N ARG A 42 9.39 -24.84 8.27
CA ARG A 42 8.71 -26.00 7.67
C ARG A 42 7.27 -25.72 7.22
N ARG A 43 6.78 -24.48 7.36
CA ARG A 43 5.41 -24.10 6.99
C ARG A 43 5.38 -23.15 5.79
N ARG A 44 4.22 -23.10 5.14
CA ARG A 44 3.91 -22.11 4.10
C ARG A 44 3.00 -21.03 4.64
N VAL A 45 3.24 -19.79 4.24
CA VAL A 45 2.40 -18.64 4.57
C VAL A 45 1.68 -18.21 3.30
N LEU A 46 0.36 -18.42 3.22
CA LEU A 46 -0.45 -18.05 2.05
C LEU A 46 -0.86 -16.58 2.15
N GLY A 47 -0.57 -15.80 1.10
CA GLY A 47 -0.67 -14.35 1.13
C GLY A 47 -1.86 -13.79 0.35
N HIS A 48 -1.86 -13.97 -0.97
CA HIS A 48 -2.83 -13.33 -1.84
C HIS A 48 -3.23 -14.25 -2.99
N THR A 49 -4.50 -14.18 -3.39
CA THR A 49 -5.02 -14.87 -4.58
C THR A 49 -5.54 -13.84 -5.56
N GLU A 50 -5.06 -13.91 -6.81
CA GLU A 50 -5.50 -13.04 -7.89
C GLU A 50 -5.97 -13.88 -9.08
N ILE A 51 -7.05 -13.44 -9.73
CA ILE A 51 -7.55 -13.99 -10.99
C ILE A 51 -7.62 -12.83 -11.99
N ALA A 52 -7.16 -13.08 -13.22
CA ALA A 52 -7.22 -12.13 -14.33
C ALA A 52 -8.64 -11.57 -14.49
N ALA A 53 -8.76 -10.26 -14.68
CA ALA A 53 -10.04 -9.54 -14.55
C ALA A 53 -11.13 -10.07 -15.49
N ASP A 54 -10.76 -10.44 -16.72
CA ASP A 54 -11.59 -11.04 -17.76
C ASP A 54 -12.01 -12.50 -17.48
N GLN A 55 -11.35 -13.15 -16.52
CA GLN A 55 -11.59 -14.54 -16.12
C GLN A 55 -12.31 -14.67 -14.76
N ARG A 56 -12.62 -13.56 -14.08
CA ARG A 56 -13.34 -13.54 -12.80
C ARG A 56 -14.79 -14.03 -12.95
N GLY A 57 -15.39 -14.48 -11.84
CA GLY A 57 -16.78 -14.96 -11.80
C GLY A 57 -16.99 -16.38 -12.32
N ARG A 58 -15.94 -17.06 -12.79
CA ARG A 58 -16.00 -18.42 -13.37
C ARG A 58 -15.61 -19.55 -12.40
N GLY A 59 -15.50 -19.25 -11.11
CA GLY A 59 -15.08 -20.23 -10.09
C GLY A 59 -13.58 -20.61 -10.11
N LEU A 60 -12.78 -19.98 -10.97
CA LEU A 60 -11.36 -20.30 -11.14
C LEU A 60 -10.51 -20.09 -9.87
N GLY A 61 -10.82 -19.06 -9.08
CA GLY A 61 -10.15 -18.82 -7.79
C GLY A 61 -10.37 -19.96 -6.80
N THR A 62 -11.62 -20.46 -6.71
CA THR A 62 -11.96 -21.63 -5.89
C THR A 62 -11.22 -22.86 -6.36
N ALA A 63 -11.13 -23.08 -7.67
CA ALA A 63 -10.43 -24.24 -8.25
C ALA A 63 -8.91 -24.20 -7.97
N LEU A 64 -8.30 -23.02 -8.11
CA LEU A 64 -6.89 -22.79 -7.78
C LEU A 64 -6.60 -23.05 -6.29
N ILE A 65 -7.41 -22.46 -5.40
CA ILE A 65 -7.26 -22.64 -3.95
C ILE A 65 -7.43 -24.11 -3.57
N LYS A 66 -8.47 -24.78 -4.10
CA LYS A 66 -8.71 -26.19 -3.83
C LYS A 66 -7.52 -27.05 -4.24
N ALA A 67 -7.02 -26.89 -5.47
CA ALA A 67 -5.88 -27.68 -5.95
C ALA A 67 -4.60 -27.45 -5.12
N ALA A 68 -4.35 -26.21 -4.69
CA ALA A 68 -3.22 -25.91 -3.82
C ALA A 68 -3.38 -26.57 -2.44
N LEU A 69 -4.58 -26.49 -1.83
CA LEU A 69 -4.83 -27.08 -0.51
C LEU A 69 -4.83 -28.61 -0.55
N ASP A 70 -5.36 -29.23 -1.61
CA ASP A 70 -5.31 -30.69 -1.84
C ASP A 70 -3.85 -31.19 -1.82
N ASP A 71 -2.96 -30.48 -2.53
CA ASP A 71 -1.53 -30.80 -2.55
C ASP A 71 -0.88 -30.63 -1.16
N LEU A 72 -1.22 -29.56 -0.45
CA LEU A 72 -0.68 -29.29 0.90
C LEU A 72 -1.13 -30.32 1.93
N VAL A 73 -2.38 -30.80 1.83
CA VAL A 73 -2.89 -31.91 2.63
C VAL A 73 -2.14 -33.20 2.30
N THR A 74 -1.94 -33.49 1.02
CA THR A 74 -1.26 -34.71 0.55
C THR A 74 0.21 -34.74 0.96
N THR A 75 0.88 -33.59 0.92
CA THR A 75 2.31 -33.44 1.26
C THR A 75 2.56 -33.25 2.75
N GLY A 76 1.50 -33.05 3.56
CA GLY A 76 1.59 -32.84 5.00
C GLY A 76 2.22 -31.50 5.40
N VAL A 77 2.29 -30.53 4.49
CA VAL A 77 2.88 -29.21 4.76
C VAL A 77 1.89 -28.35 5.54
N ARG A 78 2.32 -27.84 6.69
CA ARG A 78 1.49 -26.93 7.52
C ARG A 78 1.44 -25.53 6.93
N VAL A 79 0.33 -24.83 7.16
CA VAL A 79 0.07 -23.51 6.58
C VAL A 79 -0.36 -22.50 7.64
N THR A 80 0.15 -21.28 7.53
CA THR A 80 -0.48 -20.09 8.13
C THR A 80 -1.19 -19.31 7.02
N ASN A 81 -2.49 -19.07 7.16
CA ASN A 81 -3.27 -18.36 6.15
C ASN A 81 -3.45 -16.86 6.48
N TYR A 82 -3.02 -16.00 5.56
CA TYR A 82 -3.36 -14.57 5.55
C TYR A 82 -4.24 -14.18 4.35
N CYS A 83 -4.50 -15.10 3.42
CA CYS A 83 -5.31 -14.83 2.24
C CYS A 83 -6.82 -14.89 2.58
N PRO A 84 -7.57 -13.79 2.38
CA PRO A 84 -9.02 -13.78 2.62
C PRO A 84 -9.81 -14.72 1.69
N ALA A 85 -9.31 -14.99 0.48
CA ALA A 85 -9.96 -15.91 -0.45
C ALA A 85 -9.85 -17.36 0.03
N VAL A 86 -8.67 -17.78 0.51
CA VAL A 86 -8.45 -19.09 1.12
C VAL A 86 -9.26 -19.23 2.40
N GLU A 87 -9.34 -18.17 3.19
CA GLU A 87 -10.16 -18.16 4.41
C GLU A 87 -11.64 -18.44 4.12
N ARG A 88 -12.23 -17.75 3.13
CA ARG A 88 -13.61 -18.01 2.70
C ARG A 88 -13.80 -19.44 2.19
N PHE A 89 -12.79 -19.97 1.50
CA PHE A 89 -12.80 -21.36 1.06
C PHE A 89 -12.85 -22.33 2.25
N LEU A 90 -11.98 -22.13 3.26
CA LEU A 90 -11.94 -22.97 4.47
C LEU A 90 -13.23 -22.91 5.29
N GLN A 91 -13.93 -21.77 5.31
CA GLN A 91 -15.23 -21.65 5.99
C GLN A 91 -16.30 -22.55 5.36
N SER A 92 -16.29 -22.67 4.03
CA SER A 92 -17.21 -23.55 3.30
C SER A 92 -16.74 -25.00 3.19
N ASN A 93 -15.46 -25.26 3.46
CA ASN A 93 -14.82 -26.58 3.34
C ASN A 93 -13.97 -26.85 4.61
N PRO A 94 -14.60 -27.07 5.77
CA PRO A 94 -13.92 -27.22 7.06
C PRO A 94 -12.96 -28.40 7.12
N GLU A 95 -13.11 -29.41 6.25
CA GLU A 95 -12.22 -30.57 6.14
C GLU A 95 -10.76 -30.18 5.83
N TYR A 96 -10.53 -29.04 5.17
CA TYR A 96 -9.18 -28.56 4.86
C TYR A 96 -8.51 -27.86 6.04
N ALA A 97 -9.23 -27.58 7.13
CA ALA A 97 -8.64 -26.95 8.32
C ALA A 97 -7.49 -27.78 8.93
N VAL A 98 -7.42 -29.08 8.60
CA VAL A 98 -6.31 -29.98 8.98
C VAL A 98 -4.94 -29.46 8.52
N VAL A 99 -4.86 -28.68 7.45
CA VAL A 99 -3.60 -28.12 6.92
C VAL A 99 -3.05 -26.96 7.76
N LEU A 100 -3.90 -26.32 8.57
CA LEU A 100 -3.52 -25.11 9.30
C LEU A 100 -2.57 -25.40 10.46
N ASP A 101 -1.49 -24.64 10.59
CA ASP A 101 -0.58 -24.71 11.72
C ASP A 101 -1.31 -24.30 13.03
N PRO A 102 -1.48 -25.21 14.02
CA PRO A 102 -2.24 -24.89 15.22
C PRO A 102 -1.47 -23.97 16.18
N GLU A 103 -0.13 -23.97 16.09
CA GLU A 103 0.72 -23.06 16.86
C GLU A 103 0.73 -21.64 16.26
N HIS A 104 0.29 -21.50 15.01
CA HIS A 104 0.28 -20.25 14.26
C HIS A 104 -1.04 -20.08 13.50
N PRO A 105 -2.15 -19.86 14.25
CA PRO A 105 -3.48 -19.83 13.69
C PRO A 105 -3.64 -18.69 12.68
N PRO A 106 -4.58 -18.81 11.72
CA PRO A 106 -4.98 -17.69 10.87
C PRO A 106 -5.40 -16.50 11.73
N MET A 107 -5.24 -15.26 11.21
CA MET A 107 -5.69 -14.08 11.94
C MET A 107 -7.18 -14.22 12.33
N PRO A 108 -7.55 -14.03 13.61
CA PRO A 108 -8.91 -14.27 14.06
C PRO A 108 -9.90 -13.32 13.38
N ALA A 109 -11.07 -13.85 13.01
CA ALA A 109 -12.15 -13.07 12.39
C ALA A 109 -12.63 -11.90 13.27
N SER A 110 -12.44 -11.97 14.60
CA SER A 110 -12.74 -10.87 15.53
C SER A 110 -11.87 -9.62 15.31
N ARG A 111 -10.68 -9.74 14.70
CA ARG A 111 -9.88 -8.58 14.27
C ARG A 111 -10.48 -7.85 13.06
N ARG A 112 -11.47 -8.45 12.37
CA ARG A 112 -12.24 -7.86 11.23
C ARG A 112 -13.36 -6.92 11.68
N GLN A 113 -13.57 -6.73 12.99
CA GLN A 113 -14.57 -5.77 13.49
C GLN A 113 -14.12 -4.30 13.37
N HIS A 114 -12.97 -4.05 12.75
CA HIS A 114 -12.62 -2.73 12.20
C HIS A 114 -12.70 -2.84 10.68
N ALA A 115 -13.48 -1.96 10.07
CA ALA A 115 -13.58 -1.93 8.63
C ALA A 115 -12.20 -1.60 8.01
N PRO A 116 -11.93 -2.09 6.79
CA PRO A 116 -10.58 -2.07 6.20
C PRO A 116 -10.01 -0.66 6.09
N LEU A 117 -10.86 0.37 6.00
CA LEU A 117 -10.44 1.77 5.98
C LEU A 117 -9.98 2.22 7.36
N GLN A 118 -10.72 1.94 8.43
CA GLN A 118 -10.28 2.22 9.80
C GLN A 118 -8.97 1.50 10.15
N GLN A 119 -8.83 0.23 9.75
CA GLN A 119 -7.60 -0.53 9.98
C GLN A 119 -6.41 0.06 9.20
N LEU A 120 -6.60 0.44 7.94
CA LEU A 120 -5.56 1.06 7.12
C LEU A 120 -5.06 2.37 7.77
N VAL A 121 -5.97 3.25 8.15
CA VAL A 121 -5.64 4.52 8.81
C VAL A 121 -4.86 4.27 10.10
N HIS A 122 -5.28 3.31 10.92
CA HIS A 122 -4.55 2.97 12.15
C HIS A 122 -3.12 2.49 11.88
N VAL A 123 -2.90 1.67 10.84
CA VAL A 123 -1.56 1.22 10.44
C VAL A 123 -0.70 2.38 9.94
N GLN A 124 -1.26 3.27 9.12
CA GLN A 124 -0.57 4.47 8.63
C GLN A 124 -0.12 5.36 9.79
N HIS A 125 -1.01 5.63 10.76
CA HIS A 125 -0.67 6.42 11.96
C HIS A 125 0.35 5.75 12.86
N SER A 126 0.29 4.42 13.02
CA SER A 126 1.29 3.68 13.79
C SER A 126 2.69 3.86 13.20
N ARG A 127 2.83 3.81 11.87
CA ARG A 127 4.09 4.08 11.17
C ARG A 127 4.56 5.52 11.35
N LEU A 128 3.65 6.50 11.28
CA LEU A 128 3.99 7.91 11.51
C LEU A 128 4.51 8.14 12.93
N ARG A 129 3.89 7.52 13.93
CA ARG A 129 4.33 7.58 15.34
C ARG A 129 5.68 6.93 15.56
N GLU A 130 5.92 5.77 14.94
CA GLU A 130 7.22 5.10 15.01
C GLU A 130 8.33 6.00 14.45
N LEU A 131 8.12 6.59 13.28
CA LEU A 131 9.07 7.51 12.66
C LEU A 131 9.27 8.78 13.51
N ALA A 132 8.20 9.35 14.07
CA ALA A 132 8.29 10.50 14.96
C ALA A 132 9.08 10.20 16.24
N ALA A 133 8.85 9.04 16.86
CA ALA A 133 9.57 8.59 18.04
C ALA A 133 11.06 8.38 17.74
N ARG A 134 11.38 7.70 16.62
CA ARG A 134 12.78 7.49 16.19
C ARG A 134 13.49 8.82 15.93
N SER A 135 12.85 9.78 15.28
CA SER A 135 13.45 11.10 15.02
C SER A 135 13.80 11.89 16.28
N GLN A 136 13.16 11.57 17.40
CA GLN A 136 13.41 12.21 18.70
C GLN A 136 14.36 11.41 19.60
N ASP A 137 14.83 10.24 19.18
CA ASP A 137 15.74 9.39 19.98
C ASP A 137 17.07 10.10 20.24
N PRO A 138 17.45 10.42 21.50
CA PRO A 138 18.70 11.11 21.81
C PRO A 138 19.95 10.33 21.41
N ASN A 139 19.85 9.01 21.24
CA ASN A 139 20.99 8.14 20.93
C ASN A 139 21.36 8.10 19.44
N LEU A 140 20.46 8.55 18.55
CA LEU A 140 20.76 8.62 17.12
C LEU A 140 21.77 9.73 16.82
N ASP A 141 22.72 9.43 15.93
CA ASP A 141 23.60 10.45 15.39
C ASP A 141 22.81 11.50 14.58
N GLY A 142 23.44 12.66 14.35
CA GLY A 142 22.78 13.79 13.70
C GLY A 142 22.35 13.51 12.26
N PHE A 143 23.03 12.62 11.54
CA PHE A 143 22.71 12.25 10.17
C PHE A 143 21.49 11.33 10.12
N GLU A 144 21.49 10.24 10.89
CA GLU A 144 20.38 9.29 11.00
C GLU A 144 19.11 9.95 11.55
N ARG A 145 19.27 10.89 12.48
CA ARG A 145 18.16 11.71 12.98
C ARG A 145 17.53 12.56 11.88
N ARG A 146 18.34 13.23 11.06
CA ARG A 146 17.86 14.03 9.91
C ARG A 146 17.17 13.13 8.88
N ARG A 147 17.80 12.01 8.51
CA ARG A 147 17.23 11.02 7.60
C ARG A 147 15.87 10.52 8.09
N THR A 148 15.74 10.17 9.37
CA THR A 148 14.47 9.71 9.94
C THR A 148 13.44 10.84 9.98
N THR A 149 13.86 12.07 10.26
CA THR A 149 12.99 13.27 10.21
C THR A 149 12.46 13.51 8.80
N ASP A 150 13.29 13.31 7.78
CA ASP A 150 12.88 13.40 6.37
C ASP A 150 11.88 12.32 6.00
N GLN A 151 12.10 11.08 6.44
CA GLN A 151 11.17 9.97 6.22
C GLN A 151 9.82 10.24 6.89
N PHE A 152 9.83 10.71 8.15
CA PHE A 152 8.61 11.15 8.83
C PHE A 152 7.88 12.23 8.03
N ALA A 153 8.57 13.32 7.68
CA ALA A 153 7.96 14.45 6.99
C ALA A 153 7.39 14.06 5.62
N ALA A 154 8.08 13.20 4.88
CA ALA A 154 7.62 12.72 3.59
C ALA A 154 6.39 11.81 3.70
N VAL A 155 6.43 10.81 4.58
CA VAL A 155 5.29 9.90 4.79
C VAL A 155 4.08 10.67 5.34
N ALA A 156 4.30 11.67 6.21
CA ALA A 156 3.26 12.53 6.73
C ALA A 156 2.65 13.44 5.66
N ALA A 157 3.45 14.03 4.78
CA ALA A 157 2.97 14.84 3.67
C ALA A 157 2.17 14.01 2.66
N GLN A 158 2.65 12.82 2.31
CA GLN A 158 1.95 11.87 1.45
C GLN A 158 0.61 11.46 2.05
N HIS A 159 0.59 11.13 3.34
CA HIS A 159 -0.63 10.78 4.07
C HIS A 159 -1.63 11.94 4.06
N ALA A 160 -1.20 13.14 4.46
CA ALA A 160 -2.05 14.33 4.49
C ALA A 160 -2.64 14.65 3.11
N ALA A 161 -1.84 14.55 2.04
CA ALA A 161 -2.31 14.78 0.67
C ALA A 161 -3.32 13.72 0.20
N ALA A 162 -3.11 12.45 0.53
CA ALA A 162 -4.04 11.37 0.20
C ALA A 162 -5.36 11.48 0.99
N VAL A 163 -5.28 11.87 2.26
CA VAL A 163 -6.45 12.15 3.11
C VAL A 163 -7.23 13.34 2.56
N ALA A 164 -6.55 14.40 2.14
CA ALA A 164 -7.17 15.55 1.47
C ALA A 164 -7.86 15.15 0.15
N ASP A 165 -7.30 14.19 -0.59
CA ASP A 165 -7.90 13.70 -1.83
C ASP A 165 -9.13 12.82 -1.60
N VAL A 166 -9.01 11.82 -0.72
CA VAL A 166 -10.01 10.77 -0.54
C VAL A 166 -10.99 11.13 0.57
N LEU A 167 -10.51 11.27 1.80
CA LEU A 167 -11.36 11.42 2.98
C LEU A 167 -12.00 12.81 3.05
N LEU A 168 -11.26 13.89 2.80
CA LEU A 168 -11.83 15.24 2.79
C LEU A 168 -12.85 15.41 1.67
N THR A 169 -12.59 14.88 0.47
CA THR A 169 -13.56 14.93 -0.63
C THR A 169 -14.84 14.17 -0.29
N ALA A 170 -14.73 12.97 0.30
CA ALA A 170 -15.88 12.18 0.75
C ALA A 170 -16.62 12.83 1.94
N ALA A 171 -15.89 13.45 2.87
CA ALA A 171 -16.48 14.16 4.01
C ALA A 171 -17.24 15.40 3.56
N ARG A 172 -16.78 16.13 2.54
CA ARG A 172 -17.50 17.32 2.03
C ARG A 172 -18.89 17.00 1.49
N THR A 173 -19.11 15.79 0.98
CA THR A 173 -20.43 15.35 0.48
C THR A 173 -21.32 14.77 1.57
N SER A 174 -20.76 14.29 2.68
CA SER A 174 -21.48 13.53 3.72
C SER A 174 -21.58 14.24 5.09
N SER A 175 -20.57 15.01 5.49
CA SER A 175 -20.50 15.75 6.77
C SER A 175 -19.70 17.05 6.62
N GLY A 176 -20.41 18.17 6.39
CA GLY A 176 -19.78 19.48 6.15
C GLY A 176 -18.97 20.02 7.33
N ASN A 177 -19.39 19.77 8.57
CA ASN A 177 -18.66 20.23 9.77
C ASN A 177 -17.33 19.47 9.94
N ASP A 178 -17.35 18.14 9.81
CA ASP A 178 -16.13 17.33 9.92
C ASP A 178 -15.15 17.62 8.79
N ALA A 179 -15.64 17.89 7.58
CA ALA A 179 -14.82 18.32 6.46
C ALA A 179 -14.09 19.65 6.73
N ALA A 180 -14.76 20.62 7.38
CA ALA A 180 -14.14 21.89 7.74
C ALA A 180 -13.05 21.72 8.81
N VAL A 181 -13.32 20.89 9.83
CA VAL A 181 -12.35 20.55 10.88
C VAL A 181 -11.13 19.84 10.28
N LEU A 182 -11.34 18.86 9.40
CA LEU A 182 -10.25 18.14 8.72
C LEU A 182 -9.41 19.08 7.86
N LEU A 183 -10.04 19.96 7.08
CA LEU A 183 -9.32 20.92 6.24
C LEU A 183 -8.45 21.88 7.08
N HIS A 184 -8.98 22.36 8.21
CA HIS A 184 -8.21 23.24 9.10
C HIS A 184 -6.99 22.52 9.69
N ASN A 185 -7.20 21.30 10.21
CA ASN A 185 -6.13 20.49 10.76
C ASN A 185 -5.07 20.12 9.69
N LEU A 186 -5.47 19.72 8.48
CA LEU A 186 -4.55 19.44 7.36
C LEU A 186 -3.61 20.60 7.09
N LYS A 187 -4.14 21.83 6.98
CA LYS A 187 -3.33 23.03 6.72
C LYS A 187 -2.34 23.31 7.86
N GLN A 188 -2.80 23.20 9.10
CA GLN A 188 -1.93 23.40 10.26
C GLN A 188 -0.85 22.32 10.36
N PHE A 189 -1.20 21.06 10.07
CA PHE A 189 -0.27 19.94 10.08
C PHE A 189 0.80 20.09 9.00
N GLU A 190 0.41 20.40 7.75
CA GLU A 190 1.35 20.71 6.67
C GLU A 190 2.26 21.89 7.01
N GLN A 191 1.73 22.94 7.65
CA GLN A 191 2.54 24.06 8.11
C GLN A 191 3.54 23.65 9.19
N ALA A 192 3.13 22.80 10.14
CA ALA A 192 4.03 22.26 11.17
C ALA A 192 5.14 21.39 10.55
N LEU A 193 4.84 20.56 9.56
CA LEU A 193 5.84 19.78 8.83
C LEU A 193 6.88 20.69 8.13
N ARG A 194 6.43 21.82 7.56
CA ARG A 194 7.33 22.82 6.96
C ARG A 194 8.25 23.46 7.99
N VAL A 195 7.72 23.84 9.15
CA VAL A 195 8.51 24.40 10.26
C VAL A 195 9.50 23.37 10.79
N LEU A 196 9.07 22.12 10.97
CA LEU A 196 9.90 21.01 11.43
C LEU A 196 11.08 20.77 10.50
N LYS A 197 10.84 20.65 9.18
CA LYS A 197 11.92 20.50 8.18
C LYS A 197 12.83 21.72 8.17
N GLY A 198 12.28 22.93 8.14
CA GLY A 198 13.09 24.15 8.16
C GLY A 198 13.99 24.23 9.39
N ARG A 199 13.49 23.85 10.57
CA ARG A 199 14.26 23.83 11.80
C ARG A 199 15.36 22.77 11.80
N ALA A 200 15.11 21.59 11.22
CA ALA A 200 16.09 20.51 11.12
C ALA A 200 17.27 20.86 10.19
N TYR A 201 17.01 21.69 9.18
CA TYR A 201 17.99 22.13 8.17
C TYR A 201 18.60 23.51 8.45
N GLY A 202 18.25 24.15 9.57
CA GLY A 202 18.84 25.43 9.97
C GLY A 202 18.33 26.65 9.20
N ASP A 203 17.10 26.61 8.71
CA ASP A 203 16.43 27.76 8.10
C ASP A 203 16.35 28.93 9.10
N ALA A 204 16.91 30.07 8.72
CA ALA A 204 17.02 31.28 9.55
C ALA A 204 15.67 31.74 10.15
N ARG A 205 14.56 31.44 9.47
CA ARG A 205 13.20 31.81 9.90
C ARG A 205 12.72 31.04 11.13
N PHE A 206 13.32 29.89 11.45
CA PHE A 206 12.85 29.00 12.51
C PHE A 206 13.90 28.75 13.60
N LEU A 207 15.08 29.38 13.52
CA LEU A 207 16.19 29.15 14.47
C LEU A 207 15.83 29.52 15.92
N ASN A 208 14.87 30.43 16.11
CA ASN A 208 14.38 30.84 17.44
C ASN A 208 13.49 29.79 18.12
N LEU A 209 13.02 28.77 17.39
CA LEU A 209 12.22 27.68 17.95
C LEU A 209 13.13 26.57 18.48
N SER A 210 12.77 25.96 19.60
CA SER A 210 13.45 24.75 20.05
C SER A 210 12.99 23.53 19.24
N SER A 211 13.87 22.53 19.10
CA SER A 211 13.51 21.27 18.45
C SER A 211 12.35 20.58 19.18
N ALA A 212 12.32 20.63 20.51
CA ALA A 212 11.25 20.05 21.32
C ALA A 212 9.89 20.70 21.03
N GLU A 213 9.81 22.03 20.94
CA GLU A 213 8.56 22.73 20.61
C GLU A 213 8.05 22.37 19.22
N THR A 214 8.95 22.28 18.23
CA THR A 214 8.55 21.93 16.85
C THR A 214 7.98 20.51 16.77
N TRP A 215 8.56 19.55 17.50
CA TRP A 215 8.06 18.18 17.56
C TRP A 215 6.76 18.08 18.35
N GLN A 216 6.67 18.73 19.51
CA GLN A 216 5.44 18.76 20.32
C GLN A 216 4.25 19.27 19.50
N GLN A 217 4.46 20.34 18.72
CA GLN A 217 3.42 20.89 17.85
C GLN A 217 3.03 19.94 16.71
N ALA A 218 4.00 19.25 16.10
CA ALA A 218 3.75 18.27 15.05
C ALA A 218 2.97 17.04 15.58
N GLU A 219 3.35 16.51 16.75
CA GLU A 219 2.70 15.36 17.39
C GLU A 219 1.28 15.69 17.88
N ARG A 220 1.08 16.89 18.42
CA ARG A 220 -0.25 17.38 18.78
C ARG A 220 -1.16 17.39 17.55
N LEU A 221 -0.71 18.01 16.46
CA LEU A 221 -1.48 18.08 15.22
C LEU A 221 -1.71 16.72 14.57
N LEU A 222 -0.73 15.80 14.65
CA LEU A 222 -0.88 14.42 14.21
C LEU A 222 -1.96 13.67 15.01
N THR A 223 -2.00 13.88 16.33
CA THR A 223 -3.03 13.30 17.21
C THR A 223 -4.42 13.85 16.89
N GLU A 224 -4.53 15.16 16.68
CA GLU A 224 -5.77 15.80 16.22
C GLU A 224 -6.20 15.28 14.84
N HIS A 225 -5.23 15.07 13.95
CA HIS A 225 -5.43 14.51 12.61
C HIS A 225 -6.03 13.11 12.68
N GLU A 226 -5.42 12.20 13.44
CA GLU A 226 -5.92 10.84 13.65
C GLU A 226 -7.34 10.84 14.22
N SER A 227 -7.60 11.68 15.23
CA SER A 227 -8.93 11.74 15.86
C SER A 227 -10.01 12.23 14.87
N THR A 228 -9.66 13.16 13.99
CA THR A 228 -10.58 13.70 12.98
C THR A 228 -10.82 12.69 11.86
N GLU A 229 -9.77 12.01 11.41
CA GLU A 229 -9.88 10.91 10.45
C GLU A 229 -10.73 9.78 10.99
N ALA A 230 -10.51 9.34 12.23
CA ALA A 230 -11.28 8.26 12.84
C ALA A 230 -12.77 8.58 12.90
N ARG A 231 -13.15 9.84 13.21
CA ARG A 231 -14.55 10.29 13.17
C ARG A 231 -15.13 10.24 11.76
N ILE A 232 -14.39 10.74 10.77
CA ILE A 232 -14.82 10.77 9.36
C ILE A 232 -14.96 9.34 8.81
N VAL A 233 -13.95 8.50 9.02
CA VAL A 233 -13.94 7.10 8.59
C VAL A 233 -15.10 6.34 9.21
N SER A 234 -15.31 6.47 10.53
CA SER A 234 -16.46 5.85 11.19
C SER A 234 -17.80 6.35 10.62
N GLY A 235 -17.90 7.62 10.25
CA GLY A 235 -19.08 8.19 9.60
C GLY A 235 -19.31 7.60 8.21
N LEU A 236 -18.26 7.55 7.39
CA LEU A 236 -18.30 7.02 6.03
C LEU A 236 -18.62 5.52 6.04
N GLU A 237 -18.02 4.73 6.92
CA GLU A 237 -18.29 3.29 7.05
C GLU A 237 -19.71 2.97 7.55
N ARG A 238 -20.37 3.90 8.26
CA ARG A 238 -21.79 3.76 8.60
C ARG A 238 -22.70 4.11 7.42
N LEU A 239 -22.30 5.09 6.61
CA LEU A 239 -23.07 5.53 5.44
C LEU A 239 -22.90 4.58 4.24
N HIS A 240 -21.73 3.95 4.12
CA HIS A 240 -21.32 3.12 3.01
C HIS A 240 -21.15 1.66 3.45
N GLY A 241 -21.55 0.71 2.60
CA GLY A 241 -21.36 -0.71 2.89
C GLY A 241 -19.88 -1.14 2.94
N ALA A 242 -19.62 -2.34 3.46
CA ALA A 242 -18.27 -2.88 3.66
C ALA A 242 -17.41 -2.88 2.37
N ASP A 243 -18.01 -3.14 1.20
CA ASP A 243 -17.31 -3.16 -0.08
C ASP A 243 -16.80 -1.76 -0.47
N GLN A 244 -17.63 -0.73 -0.29
CA GLN A 244 -17.25 0.66 -0.58
C GLN A 244 -16.16 1.14 0.38
N ALA A 245 -16.24 0.80 1.67
CA ALA A 245 -15.17 1.08 2.63
C ALA A 245 -13.84 0.42 2.23
N THR A 246 -13.91 -0.81 1.70
CA THR A 246 -12.73 -1.53 1.18
C THR A 246 -12.12 -0.83 -0.03
N ASP A 247 -12.95 -0.38 -0.97
CA ASP A 247 -12.50 0.33 -2.16
C ASP A 247 -11.91 1.71 -1.82
N MET A 248 -12.50 2.41 -0.85
CA MET A 248 -11.94 3.66 -0.31
C MET A 248 -10.59 3.42 0.37
N ALA A 249 -10.43 2.34 1.13
CA ALA A 249 -9.15 1.97 1.72
C ALA A 249 -8.09 1.72 0.65
N ARG A 250 -8.42 0.93 -0.39
CA ARG A 250 -7.52 0.69 -1.52
C ARG A 250 -7.11 1.98 -2.21
N THR A 251 -8.09 2.86 -2.47
CA THR A 251 -7.86 4.16 -3.10
C THR A 251 -6.96 5.04 -2.24
N LEU A 252 -7.19 5.11 -0.93
CA LEU A 252 -6.37 5.88 0.00
C LEU A 252 -4.91 5.40 0.00
N ALA A 253 -4.70 4.08 0.08
CA ALA A 253 -3.37 3.48 0.05
C ALA A 253 -2.62 3.78 -1.27
N GLN A 254 -3.27 3.61 -2.41
CA GLN A 254 -2.70 3.93 -3.73
C GLN A 254 -2.38 5.43 -3.85
N ARG A 255 -3.30 6.29 -3.41
CA ARG A 255 -3.11 7.75 -3.48
C ARG A 255 -1.94 8.21 -2.63
N GLN A 256 -1.71 7.62 -1.47
CA GLN A 256 -0.58 7.97 -0.61
C GLN A 256 0.77 7.78 -1.30
N TRP A 257 0.99 6.65 -1.95
CA TRP A 257 2.24 6.40 -2.70
C TRP A 257 2.46 7.41 -3.83
N SER A 258 1.38 7.74 -4.54
CA SER A 258 1.40 8.74 -5.61
C SER A 258 1.28 10.19 -5.11
N SER A 259 1.38 10.46 -3.81
CA SER A 259 1.21 11.82 -3.27
C SER A 259 2.54 12.59 -3.19
N PRO A 260 2.49 13.94 -3.17
CA PRO A 260 3.67 14.77 -2.92
C PRO A 260 4.35 14.41 -1.59
N THR A 261 5.68 14.47 -1.57
CA THR A 261 6.52 14.18 -0.39
C THR A 261 6.82 15.43 0.44
N ARG A 262 6.32 16.60 0.01
CA ARG A 262 6.43 17.86 0.75
C ARG A 262 5.06 18.42 1.11
N PRO A 263 4.95 19.15 2.23
CA PRO A 263 3.70 19.78 2.62
C PRO A 263 3.39 21.00 1.76
N HIS A 264 2.14 21.13 1.33
CA HIS A 264 1.67 22.23 0.47
C HIS A 264 0.45 22.96 1.08
N PRO A 265 0.62 23.69 2.21
CA PRO A 265 -0.48 24.24 3.02
C PRO A 265 -1.34 25.30 2.32
N ASN A 266 -0.80 25.92 1.27
CA ASN A 266 -1.49 26.96 0.51
C ASN A 266 -2.07 26.43 -0.81
N SER A 267 -1.88 25.14 -1.11
CA SER A 267 -2.46 24.53 -2.30
C SER A 267 -3.96 24.25 -2.11
N PRO A 268 -4.74 24.10 -3.18
CA PRO A 268 -6.10 23.62 -3.07
C PRO A 268 -6.12 22.17 -2.52
N HIS A 269 -6.78 21.93 -1.39
CA HIS A 269 -6.82 20.59 -0.76
C HIS A 269 -7.91 19.68 -1.33
N ALA A 270 -9.01 20.21 -1.87
CA ALA A 270 -10.17 19.41 -2.27
C ALA A 270 -10.59 19.61 -3.73
N GLY A 271 -11.32 18.62 -4.28
CA GLY A 271 -11.91 18.68 -5.62
C GLY A 271 -10.90 18.52 -6.77
N VAL A 272 -11.34 18.86 -7.99
CA VAL A 272 -10.54 18.72 -9.22
C VAL A 272 -9.28 19.59 -9.17
N ALA A 273 -9.40 20.83 -8.72
CA ALA A 273 -8.26 21.74 -8.59
C ALA A 273 -7.18 21.20 -7.64
N GLY A 274 -7.58 20.59 -6.52
CA GLY A 274 -6.64 19.99 -5.59
C GLY A 274 -5.93 18.75 -6.14
N ARG A 275 -6.65 17.91 -6.90
CA ARG A 275 -6.05 16.75 -7.59
C ARG A 275 -4.96 17.17 -8.57
N LEU A 276 -5.25 18.16 -9.41
CA LEU A 276 -4.29 18.69 -10.37
C LEU A 276 -3.08 19.32 -9.67
N ALA A 277 -3.31 20.10 -8.61
CA ALA A 277 -2.23 20.70 -7.82
C ALA A 277 -1.30 19.63 -7.23
N ARG A 278 -1.84 18.58 -6.61
CA ARG A 278 -1.03 17.47 -6.07
C ARG A 278 -0.23 16.74 -7.15
N GLN A 279 -0.83 16.52 -8.33
CA GLN A 279 -0.12 15.86 -9.42
C GLN A 279 1.10 16.68 -9.90
N LEU A 280 0.96 18.00 -10.00
CA LEU A 280 2.06 18.90 -10.33
C LEU A 280 3.11 18.95 -9.21
N TRP A 281 2.68 19.04 -7.95
CA TRP A 281 3.57 19.06 -6.80
C TRP A 281 4.36 17.76 -6.65
N ARG A 282 3.77 16.60 -6.94
CA ARG A 282 4.49 15.33 -6.94
C ARG A 282 5.67 15.33 -7.92
N ILE A 283 5.47 15.88 -9.13
CA ILE A 283 6.52 15.98 -10.15
C ILE A 283 7.63 16.92 -9.68
N ALA A 284 7.27 18.08 -9.14
CA ALA A 284 8.25 19.02 -8.60
C ALA A 284 9.03 18.38 -7.42
N ASP A 285 8.31 17.76 -6.48
CA ASP A 285 8.90 17.16 -5.29
C ASP A 285 9.84 16.00 -5.63
N SER A 286 9.51 15.14 -6.62
CA SER A 286 10.40 14.06 -7.04
C SER A 286 11.73 14.57 -7.58
N THR A 287 11.70 15.66 -8.36
CA THR A 287 12.94 16.29 -8.86
C THR A 287 13.76 16.89 -7.71
N TRP A 288 13.11 17.50 -6.72
CA TRP A 288 13.80 18.06 -5.55
C TRP A 288 14.35 16.98 -4.62
N ASP A 289 13.67 15.85 -4.47
CA ASP A 289 14.12 14.77 -3.60
C ASP A 289 15.30 14.02 -4.20
N GLU A 290 15.35 13.88 -5.53
CA GLU A 290 16.51 13.34 -6.26
C GLU A 290 17.73 14.26 -6.10
N LEU A 291 17.55 15.58 -6.28
CA LEU A 291 18.61 16.57 -6.08
C LEU A 291 19.10 16.65 -4.62
N GLU A 292 18.21 16.51 -3.64
CA GLU A 292 18.56 16.49 -2.22
C GLU A 292 19.12 15.12 -1.76
N GLY A 293 19.09 14.09 -2.60
CA GLY A 293 19.56 12.74 -2.27
C GLY A 293 18.81 12.10 -1.10
N ARG A 294 17.50 12.38 -0.94
CA ARG A 294 16.72 11.92 0.21
C ARG A 294 16.51 10.41 0.14
N GLY A 295 16.97 9.68 1.17
CA GLY A 295 16.74 8.24 1.34
C GLY A 295 15.29 7.89 1.74
N LEU A 296 14.33 8.31 0.92
CA LEU A 296 12.90 8.09 1.13
C LEU A 296 12.51 6.62 0.94
N PRO A 297 11.42 6.15 1.58
CA PRO A 297 10.90 4.81 1.33
C PRO A 297 10.50 4.71 -0.14
N THR A 298 11.12 3.77 -0.86
CA THR A 298 10.71 3.45 -2.23
C THR A 298 9.37 2.72 -2.21
N GLU A 299 8.57 2.94 -3.26
CA GLU A 299 7.36 2.15 -3.51
C GLU A 299 7.70 0.65 -3.44
N PRO A 300 6.83 -0.21 -2.87
CA PRO A 300 6.96 -1.64 -3.06
C PRO A 300 6.93 -1.90 -4.56
N ALA A 301 7.98 -2.49 -5.13
CA ALA A 301 8.05 -2.74 -6.57
C ALA A 301 6.78 -3.45 -7.04
N GLU A 302 5.95 -2.77 -7.83
CA GLU A 302 4.97 -3.47 -8.66
C GLU A 302 5.77 -4.35 -9.64
N PRO A 303 5.36 -5.60 -9.91
CA PRO A 303 6.01 -6.40 -10.93
C PRO A 303 6.02 -5.60 -12.25
N ALA A 304 7.21 -5.45 -12.83
CA ALA A 304 7.46 -4.58 -13.97
C ALA A 304 6.46 -4.85 -15.10
N ASN A 305 5.54 -3.93 -15.32
CA ASN A 305 4.73 -3.88 -16.53
C ASN A 305 5.28 -2.78 -17.42
N GLN A 306 5.92 -3.23 -18.50
CA GLN A 306 6.25 -2.57 -19.78
C GLN A 306 6.30 -1.04 -19.75
N HIS A 307 7.52 -0.51 -19.70
CA HIS A 307 7.81 0.91 -19.87
C HIS A 307 7.32 1.41 -21.23
N SER A 308 6.63 2.56 -21.23
CA SER A 308 6.23 3.26 -22.45
C SER A 308 7.46 3.87 -23.12
N THR A 309 7.46 3.90 -24.46
CA THR A 309 8.52 4.54 -25.28
C THR A 309 8.79 5.99 -24.88
N PHE A 310 7.79 6.69 -24.33
CA PHE A 310 7.94 8.07 -23.84
C PHE A 310 8.79 8.17 -22.55
N SER A 311 8.75 7.14 -21.68
CA SER A 311 9.62 7.10 -20.50
C SER A 311 11.09 6.90 -20.86
N HIS A 312 11.39 6.13 -21.91
CA HIS A 312 12.77 5.94 -22.39
C HIS A 312 13.36 7.24 -22.96
N TYR A 313 12.56 8.03 -23.67
CA TYR A 313 12.96 9.33 -24.20
C TYR A 313 13.30 10.36 -23.09
N LEU A 314 12.55 10.36 -21.99
CA LEU A 314 12.72 11.32 -20.90
C LEU A 314 13.88 10.99 -19.96
N PHE A 315 14.18 9.71 -19.74
CA PHE A 315 15.19 9.26 -18.78
C PHE A 315 16.51 8.79 -19.42
N GLY A 316 16.61 8.80 -20.75
CA GLY A 316 17.87 8.55 -21.46
C GLY A 316 18.43 7.14 -21.25
N THR A 317 17.57 6.14 -21.02
CA THR A 317 17.95 4.74 -20.94
C THR A 317 17.99 4.15 -22.35
N ALA A 318 19.06 3.44 -22.72
CA ALA A 318 19.16 2.78 -24.02
C ALA A 318 18.08 1.70 -24.18
N ASP A 319 17.43 1.66 -25.33
CA ASP A 319 16.61 0.52 -25.75
C ASP A 319 17.51 -0.71 -25.86
N ASP A 320 17.28 -1.74 -25.04
CA ASP A 320 17.83 -3.06 -25.35
C ASP A 320 17.06 -3.60 -26.58
N PRO A 321 17.75 -3.99 -27.66
CA PRO A 321 17.06 -4.52 -28.83
C PRO A 321 16.37 -5.85 -28.47
N ASP A 322 15.08 -5.90 -28.78
CA ASP A 322 14.24 -7.09 -28.67
C ASP A 322 14.91 -8.29 -29.39
N PRO A 323 15.10 -9.45 -28.72
CA PRO A 323 15.74 -10.62 -29.31
C PRO A 323 14.93 -11.30 -30.44
N THR A 324 13.80 -10.72 -30.88
CA THR A 324 12.97 -11.26 -31.95
C THR A 324 13.22 -10.69 -33.35
N ASP A 325 14.17 -9.76 -33.53
CA ASP A 325 14.60 -9.34 -34.87
C ASP A 325 15.76 -10.21 -35.39
N GLN A 326 15.49 -11.51 -35.59
CA GLN A 326 16.29 -12.35 -36.47
C GLN A 326 15.67 -12.31 -37.87
N ASP A 327 16.27 -11.46 -38.69
CA ASP A 327 16.03 -11.29 -40.12
C ASP A 327 15.95 -12.65 -40.86
N PRO A 328 14.82 -13.00 -41.48
CA PRO A 328 14.73 -14.18 -42.32
C PRO A 328 15.16 -13.81 -43.75
N GLU A 329 16.28 -14.40 -44.17
CA GLU A 329 16.78 -14.45 -45.56
C GLU A 329 17.26 -13.13 -46.20
N LYS A 330 18.58 -13.01 -46.41
CA LYS A 330 19.22 -13.23 -47.74
C LYS A 330 20.72 -12.93 -47.74
N ARG A 331 21.48 -13.98 -48.06
CA ARG A 331 22.71 -14.09 -48.86
C ARG A 331 23.88 -13.12 -48.64
#